data_AF-W4VP89-F1
#
_entry.id   AF-W4VP89-F1
#
_cell.length_a   1.000
_cell.length_b   1.000
_cell.length_c   1.000
_cell.angle_alpha   90.00
_cell.angle_beta   90.00
_cell.angle_gamma   90.00
#
_symmetry.space_group_name_H-M   'P 1'
#
loop_
_entity.id
_entity.type
_entity.pdbx_description
1 polymer ?
#
loop_
_entity_poly.entity_id
_entity_poly.type
_entity_poly.pdbx_seq_one_letter_code
_entity_poly.pdbx_strand_id
1 'polypeptide(L)'
;MIGIAGHTFIRETEVEINKEFYPYYASYWKHLTKQGIGGAMGVARTDIGFITSKESSLFVGTPKQLVEKIVYQHQLFKHDRFYAQVDFGGQDLASVNKTIRLLVEYVMPEVKKHLYQ
;
A
#
# COMPACT_ATOMS: atom_id res chain seq x y z
N MET A 1 -9.71 15.67 -13.07
CA MET A 1 -8.54 14.83 -12.77
C MET A 1 -8.39 14.75 -11.27
N ILE A 2 -8.56 13.54 -10.72
CA ILE A 2 -8.60 13.26 -9.29
C ILE A 2 -7.55 12.18 -9.01
N GLY A 3 -6.59 12.51 -8.14
CA GLY A 3 -5.55 11.58 -7.72
C GLY A 3 -5.82 11.01 -6.33
N ILE A 4 -5.53 9.73 -6.14
CA ILE A 4 -5.38 9.11 -4.81
C ILE A 4 -3.90 8.78 -4.59
N ALA A 5 -3.42 9.02 -3.38
CA ALA A 5 -2.07 8.70 -2.95
C ALA A 5 -2.11 7.86 -1.67
N GLY A 6 -1.15 6.95 -1.50
CA GLY A 6 -1.03 6.22 -0.25
C GLY A 6 0.23 5.37 -0.13
N HIS A 7 0.58 5.02 1.11
CA HIS A 7 1.66 4.08 1.39
C HIS A 7 1.38 2.75 0.71
N THR A 8 2.33 2.30 -0.10
CA THR A 8 2.18 1.13 -0.96
C THR A 8 3.25 0.11 -0.64
N PHE A 9 2.84 -1.13 -0.34
CA PHE A 9 3.73 -2.24 -0.05
C PHE A 9 3.14 -3.53 -0.62
N ILE A 10 3.82 -4.12 -1.60
CA ILE A 10 3.27 -5.26 -2.34
C ILE A 10 4.20 -6.46 -2.18
N ARG A 11 3.61 -7.63 -1.90
CA ARG A 11 4.31 -8.91 -1.78
C ARG A 11 3.51 -10.03 -2.42
N GLU A 12 4.13 -11.17 -2.67
CA GLU A 12 3.46 -12.24 -3.41
C GLU A 12 2.48 -13.02 -2.53
N THR A 13 2.74 -13.06 -1.21
CA THR A 13 1.92 -13.79 -0.25
C THR A 13 1.64 -12.99 1.02
N GLU A 14 0.55 -13.30 1.70
CA GLU A 14 0.23 -12.69 3.00
C GLU A 14 1.26 -13.04 4.08
N VAL A 15 1.96 -14.17 3.95
CA VAL A 15 3.04 -14.56 4.86
C VAL A 15 4.20 -13.58 4.77
N GLU A 16 4.59 -13.18 3.55
CA GLU A 16 5.61 -12.16 3.33
C GLU A 16 5.17 -10.80 3.91
N ILE A 17 3.91 -10.40 3.68
CA ILE A 17 3.37 -9.13 4.19
C ILE A 17 3.41 -9.11 5.72
N ASN A 18 2.92 -10.16 6.36
CA ASN A 18 2.88 -10.28 7.82
C ASN A 18 4.26 -10.20 8.46
N LYS A 19 5.27 -10.76 7.78
CA LYS A 19 6.66 -10.78 8.24
C LYS A 19 7.36 -9.43 8.03
N GLU A 20 7.15 -8.78 6.88
CA GLU A 20 7.99 -7.68 6.42
C GLU A 20 7.39 -6.28 6.61
N PHE A 21 6.06 -6.13 6.52
CA PHE A 21 5.44 -4.80 6.49
C PHE A 21 5.58 -4.04 7.82
N TYR A 22 5.24 -4.71 8.93
CA TYR A 22 5.15 -4.05 10.24
C TYR A 22 6.45 -3.44 10.74
N PRO A 23 7.63 -4.09 10.62
CA PRO A 23 8.90 -3.47 11.00
C PRO A 23 9.11 -2.09 10.34
N TYR A 24 8.86 -1.97 9.04
CA TYR A 24 9.00 -0.70 8.31
C TYR A 24 7.93 0.31 8.74
N TYR A 25 6.68 -0.11 8.83
CA TYR A 25 5.58 0.80 9.17
C TYR A 25 5.70 1.34 10.61
N ALA A 26 6.12 0.49 11.55
CA ALA A 26 6.42 0.89 12.93
C ALA A 26 7.60 1.88 12.99
N SER A 27 8.65 1.64 12.20
CA SER A 27 9.80 2.55 12.09
C SER A 27 9.39 3.93 11.55
N TYR A 28 8.57 3.97 10.49
CA TYR A 28 8.01 5.19 9.92
C TYR A 28 7.23 6.00 10.97
N TRP A 29 6.28 5.35 11.66
CA TRP A 29 5.49 6.03 12.69
C TRP A 29 6.33 6.47 13.89
N LYS A 30 7.30 5.65 14.34
CA LYS A 30 8.23 6.02 15.41
C LYS A 30 9.01 7.29 15.06
N HIS A 31 9.43 7.43 13.80
CA HIS A 31 10.11 8.64 13.32
C HIS A 31 9.18 9.87 13.34
N LEU A 32 7.94 9.73 12.87
CA LEU A 32 6.97 10.83 12.88
C LEU A 32 6.58 11.26 14.30
N THR A 33 6.27 10.31 15.18
CA THR A 33 5.85 10.62 16.55
C THR A 33 6.97 11.30 17.34
N LYS A 34 8.24 10.94 17.08
CA LYS A 34 9.40 11.68 17.63
C LYS A 34 9.47 13.14 17.19
N GLN A 35 8.91 13.47 16.04
CA GLN A 35 8.82 14.85 15.53
C GLN A 35 7.54 15.57 15.98
N GLY A 36 6.75 14.95 16.87
CA GLY A 36 5.45 15.48 17.28
C GLY A 36 4.37 15.35 16.20
N ILE A 37 4.61 14.53 15.16
CA ILE A 37 3.68 14.28 14.06
C ILE A 37 2.96 12.94 14.31
N GLY A 38 1.63 12.97 14.23
CA GLY A 38 0.78 11.80 14.47
C GLY A 38 0.23 11.76 15.89
N GLY A 39 -1.07 11.47 16.02
CA GLY A 39 -1.76 11.37 17.32
C GLY A 39 -1.39 10.09 18.10
N ALA A 40 -2.09 9.86 19.21
CA ALA A 40 -1.86 8.74 20.13
C ALA A 40 -1.90 7.31 19.51
N MET A 41 -2.39 7.20 18.27
CA MET A 41 -2.52 5.94 17.52
C MET A 41 -1.24 5.48 16.79
N GLY A 42 -0.15 6.25 16.87
CA GLY A 42 1.11 5.92 16.21
C GLY A 42 1.60 4.52 16.60
N VAL A 43 1.67 3.61 15.61
CA VAL A 43 2.16 2.21 15.72
C VAL A 43 1.16 1.21 16.33
N ALA A 44 -0.14 1.49 16.49
CA ALA A 44 -1.07 0.41 16.85
C ALA A 44 -1.06 -0.67 15.76
N ARG A 45 -0.57 -1.87 16.08
CA ARG A 45 -0.59 -3.02 15.17
C ARG A 45 -2.06 -3.38 14.94
N THR A 46 -2.60 -3.00 13.79
CA THR A 46 -3.97 -3.34 13.41
C THR A 46 -4.03 -4.77 12.90
N ASP A 47 -5.22 -5.28 12.61
CA ASP A 47 -5.34 -6.57 11.95
C ASP A 47 -4.76 -6.51 10.52
N ILE A 48 -3.98 -7.53 10.13
CA ILE A 48 -3.43 -7.61 8.76
C ILE A 48 -4.54 -7.85 7.74
N GLY A 49 -5.59 -8.58 8.13
CA GLY A 49 -6.76 -8.80 7.30
C GLY A 49 -7.39 -7.47 6.92
N PHE A 50 -7.62 -6.59 7.90
CA PHE A 50 -8.07 -5.23 7.62
C PHE A 50 -7.08 -4.41 6.79
N ILE A 51 -5.77 -4.39 7.13
CA ILE A 51 -4.78 -3.60 6.37
C ILE A 51 -4.77 -3.96 4.88
N THR A 52 -4.88 -5.26 4.57
CA THR A 52 -4.85 -5.79 3.21
C THR A 52 -6.21 -5.77 2.51
N SER A 53 -7.30 -5.51 3.23
CA SER A 53 -8.63 -5.38 2.67
C SER A 53 -8.78 -4.11 1.83
N LYS A 54 -9.75 -4.10 0.91
CA LYS A 54 -10.03 -2.94 0.04
C LYS A 54 -10.50 -1.70 0.80
N GLU A 55 -11.02 -1.87 2.01
CA GLU A 55 -11.55 -0.82 2.90
C GLU A 55 -10.45 -0.05 3.65
N SER A 56 -9.27 -0.64 3.83
CA SER A 56 -8.12 0.04 4.43
C SER A 56 -7.58 1.15 3.53
N SER A 57 -7.14 2.26 4.15
CA SER A 57 -6.51 3.39 3.46
C SER A 57 -5.09 3.09 2.98
N LEU A 58 -4.46 2.01 3.44
CA LEU A 58 -3.10 1.62 3.05
C LEU A 58 -3.12 0.71 1.82
N PHE A 59 -2.21 0.91 0.89
CA PHE A 59 -2.07 0.07 -0.31
C PHE A 59 -1.10 -1.08 -0.03
N VAL A 60 -1.45 -1.91 0.96
CA VAL A 60 -0.66 -3.06 1.40
C VAL A 60 -1.38 -4.33 0.97
N GLY A 61 -0.71 -5.28 0.34
CA GLY A 61 -1.39 -6.48 -0.15
C GLY A 61 -0.61 -7.28 -1.17
N THR A 62 -1.25 -8.34 -1.66
CA THR A 62 -0.85 -9.07 -2.88
C THR A 62 -1.24 -8.28 -4.13
N PRO A 63 -0.64 -8.57 -5.31
CA PRO A 63 -1.04 -7.91 -6.54
C PRO A 63 -2.55 -7.96 -6.79
N LYS A 64 -3.19 -9.10 -6.52
CA LYS A 64 -4.64 -9.27 -6.62
C LYS A 64 -5.41 -8.33 -5.69
N GLN A 65 -5.03 -8.26 -4.41
CA GLN A 65 -5.66 -7.36 -3.44
C GLN A 65 -5.50 -5.88 -3.83
N LEU A 66 -4.34 -5.50 -4.39
CA LEU A 66 -4.13 -4.12 -4.87
C LEU A 66 -4.99 -3.78 -6.09
N VAL A 67 -5.13 -4.70 -7.04
CA VAL A 67 -6.03 -4.52 -8.20
C VAL A 67 -7.45 -4.32 -7.71
N GLU A 68 -7.94 -5.22 -6.85
CA GLU A 68 -9.30 -5.15 -6.27
C GLU A 68 -9.53 -3.81 -5.54
N LYS A 69 -8.56 -3.36 -4.74
CA LYS A 69 -8.62 -2.08 -4.03
C LYS A 69 -8.67 -0.88 -4.98
N ILE A 70 -7.79 -0.82 -5.97
CA ILE A 70 -7.71 0.33 -6.89
C ILE A 70 -8.99 0.42 -7.73
N VAL A 71 -9.49 -0.71 -8.22
CA VAL A 71 -10.75 -0.78 -8.99
C VAL A 71 -11.93 -0.38 -8.10
N TYR A 72 -12.00 -0.89 -6.88
CA TYR A 72 -13.04 -0.52 -5.91
C TYR A 72 -13.04 0.98 -5.61
N GLN A 73 -11.86 1.56 -5.34
CA GLN A 73 -11.73 2.99 -5.09
C GLN A 73 -12.07 3.82 -6.34
N HIS A 74 -11.74 3.33 -7.54
CA HIS A 74 -12.16 4.00 -8.78
C HIS A 74 -13.70 4.01 -8.90
N GLN A 75 -14.38 2.91 -8.55
CA GLN A 75 -15.84 2.87 -8.57
C GLN A 75 -16.46 3.90 -7.63
N LEU A 76 -15.89 4.08 -6.42
CA LEU A 76 -16.35 5.03 -5.40
C LEU A 76 -16.04 6.49 -5.74
N PHE A 77 -14.80 6.78 -6.14
CA PHE A 77 -14.27 8.15 -6.18
C PHE A 77 -14.05 8.67 -7.60
N LYS A 78 -14.14 7.81 -8.62
CA LYS A 78 -13.84 8.13 -10.02
C LYS A 78 -12.45 8.76 -10.19
N HIS A 79 -11.48 8.33 -9.37
CA HIS A 79 -10.09 8.79 -9.47
C HIS A 79 -9.47 8.25 -10.76
N ASP A 80 -8.69 9.08 -11.45
CA ASP A 80 -8.04 8.75 -12.72
C ASP A 80 -6.52 8.66 -12.58
N ARG A 81 -5.99 8.82 -11.36
CA ARG A 81 -4.57 8.72 -11.06
C ARG A 81 -4.32 8.11 -9.68
N PHE A 82 -3.37 7.18 -9.63
CA PHE A 82 -2.86 6.58 -8.39
C PHE A 82 -1.39 6.92 -8.20
N TYR A 83 -1.03 7.46 -7.02
CA TYR A 83 0.33 7.76 -6.60
C TYR A 83 0.75 6.78 -5.50
N ALA A 84 1.66 5.87 -5.84
CA ALA A 84 2.20 4.90 -4.89
C ALA A 84 3.39 5.50 -4.11
N GLN A 85 3.23 5.69 -2.80
CA GLN A 85 4.35 6.02 -1.92
C GLN A 85 5.00 4.72 -1.43
N VAL A 86 6.06 4.29 -2.12
CA VAL A 86 6.67 2.96 -1.93
C VAL A 86 7.82 2.94 -0.93
N ASP A 87 8.45 4.10 -0.67
CA ASP A 87 9.56 4.23 0.28
C ASP A 87 9.07 4.87 1.58
N PHE A 88 9.26 4.13 2.67
CA PHE A 88 8.97 4.54 4.04
C PHE A 88 9.67 3.60 5.02
N GLY A 89 9.93 4.09 6.24
CA GLY A 89 10.31 3.23 7.35
C GLY A 89 11.72 2.65 7.31
N GLY A 90 12.57 3.12 6.39
CA GLY A 90 13.94 2.61 6.22
C GLY A 90 14.00 1.27 5.49
N GLN A 91 13.13 1.06 4.50
CA GLN A 91 13.22 -0.08 3.59
C GLN A 91 14.57 -0.10 2.85
N ASP A 92 15.11 -1.29 2.63
CA ASP A 92 16.24 -1.43 1.72
C ASP A 92 15.79 -1.27 0.25
N LEU A 93 16.75 -0.99 -0.63
CA LEU A 93 16.49 -0.79 -2.05
C LEU A 93 15.84 -2.04 -2.70
N ALA A 94 16.17 -3.24 -2.22
CA ALA A 94 15.62 -4.48 -2.75
C ALA A 94 14.11 -4.61 -2.46
N SER A 95 13.68 -4.26 -1.24
CA SER A 95 12.29 -4.21 -0.81
C SER A 95 11.48 -3.20 -1.62
N VAL A 96 12.03 -1.99 -1.81
CA VAL A 96 11.40 -0.94 -2.63
C VAL A 96 11.26 -1.41 -4.08
N ASN A 97 12.33 -1.96 -4.66
CA ASN A 97 12.32 -2.48 -6.03
C ASN A 97 11.33 -3.65 -6.20
N LYS A 98 11.20 -4.55 -5.21
CA LYS A 98 10.20 -5.63 -5.25
C LYS A 98 8.78 -5.06 -5.32
N THR A 99 8.47 -4.04 -4.52
CA THR A 99 7.16 -3.35 -4.56
C THR A 99 6.92 -2.69 -5.93
N ILE A 100 7.89 -1.96 -6.47
CA ILE A 100 7.78 -1.31 -7.79
C ILE A 100 7.58 -2.35 -8.89
N ARG A 101 8.37 -3.43 -8.90
CA ARG A 101 8.24 -4.52 -9.87
C ARG A 101 6.83 -5.10 -9.87
N LEU A 102 6.32 -5.47 -8.68
CA LEU A 102 4.98 -6.03 -8.56
C LEU A 102 3.88 -5.05 -8.99
N LEU A 103 4.06 -3.76 -8.70
CA LEU A 103 3.15 -2.70 -9.16
C LEU A 103 3.12 -2.58 -10.69
N VAL A 104 4.30 -2.55 -11.33
CA VAL A 104 4.43 -2.31 -12.78
C VAL A 104 4.06 -3.54 -13.60
N GLU A 105 4.53 -4.73 -13.19
CA GLU A 105 4.40 -5.95 -13.99
C GLU A 105 3.04 -6.65 -13.79
N TYR A 106 2.42 -6.52 -12.61
CA TYR A 106 1.20 -7.28 -12.28
C TYR A 106 -0.01 -6.39 -12.00
N VAL A 107 0.13 -5.37 -11.14
CA VAL A 107 -1.03 -4.56 -10.73
C VAL A 107 -1.50 -3.62 -11.84
N MET A 108 -0.58 -2.82 -12.40
CA MET A 108 -0.93 -1.81 -13.39
C MET A 108 -1.61 -2.39 -14.65
N PRO A 109 -1.14 -3.50 -15.25
CA PRO A 109 -1.80 -4.10 -16.40
C PRO A 109 -3.22 -4.58 -16.09
N GLU A 110 -3.43 -5.24 -14.94
CA GLU A 110 -4.75 -5.76 -14.56
C GLU A 110 -5.73 -4.64 -14.23
N VAL A 111 -5.30 -3.58 -13.53
CA VAL A 111 -6.15 -2.39 -13.31
C VAL A 111 -6.57 -1.77 -14.64
N LYS A 112 -5.65 -1.66 -15.61
CA LYS A 112 -5.97 -1.11 -16.92
C LYS A 112 -7.01 -1.96 -17.66
N LYS A 113 -6.91 -3.29 -17.57
CA LYS A 113 -7.92 -4.20 -18.14
C LYS A 113 -9.30 -3.96 -17.52
N HIS A 114 -9.38 -3.83 -16.20
CA HIS A 114 -10.66 -3.63 -15.52
C HIS A 114 -11.33 -2.28 -15.76
N LEU A 115 -10.56 -1.23 -16.07
CA LEU A 115 -11.07 0.15 -16.16
C LEU A 115 -11.18 0.70 -17.58
N TYR A 116 -10.44 0.15 -18.55
CA TYR A 116 -10.35 0.69 -19.91
C TYR A 116 -10.63 -0.33 -21.01
N GLN A 117 -11.13 -1.52 -20.66
CA GLN A 117 -11.71 -2.45 -21.65
C GLN A 117 -13.17 -2.11 -21.93
#